data_AF-A0A1I0WYV9-F1
#
_entry.id   AF-A0A1I0WYV9-F1
#
_cell.length_a   1.000
_cell.length_b   1.000
_cell.length_c   1.000
_cell.angle_alpha   90.00
_cell.angle_beta   90.00
_cell.angle_gamma   90.00
#
_symmetry.space_group_name_H-M   'P 1'
#
loop_
_entity.id
_entity.type
_entity.pdbx_description
1 polymer ?
#
loop_
_entity_poly.entity_id
_entity_poly.type
_entity_poly.pdbx_seq_one_letter_code
_entity_poly.pdbx_strand_id
1 'polypeptide(L)'
;MNKRNYKTKKNKDFSIATVKGILENPVYIGKIRFNQHENWSEKRRKGKNKTPLIKDGIHTPIIEIELWNQVQQKLQTRSFRPAQSTKPYFLGRLLRCPECGYGMTWIGYTKLDRFVKVI
;
A
#
# COMPACT_ATOMS: atom_id res chain seq x y z
N MET A 1 -13.95 -2.01 7.05
CA MET A 1 -14.24 -3.38 6.57
C MET A 1 -14.28 -4.37 7.72
N ASN A 2 -13.16 -4.63 8.41
CA ASN A 2 -13.12 -5.65 9.46
C ASN A 2 -14.08 -5.35 10.63
N LYS A 3 -14.21 -4.08 11.06
CA LYS A 3 -15.22 -3.65 12.06
C LYS A 3 -16.68 -3.86 11.61
N ARG A 4 -16.93 -3.94 10.30
CA ARG A 4 -18.26 -4.18 9.70
C ARG A 4 -18.44 -5.65 9.28
N ASN A 5 -17.61 -6.56 9.78
CA ASN A 5 -17.62 -8.00 9.48
C ASN A 5 -17.45 -8.41 8.01
N TYR A 6 -16.90 -7.53 7.16
CA TYR A 6 -16.49 -7.95 5.80
C TYR A 6 -15.20 -8.77 5.87
N LYS A 7 -15.25 -9.99 5.36
CA LYS A 7 -14.12 -10.93 5.33
C LYS A 7 -13.65 -11.22 3.90
N THR A 8 -12.41 -11.67 3.78
CA THR A 8 -11.85 -12.15 2.51
C THR A 8 -12.53 -13.46 2.07
N LYS A 9 -12.33 -13.88 0.82
CA LYS A 9 -12.85 -15.17 0.30
C LYS A 9 -12.49 -16.38 1.17
N LYS A 10 -11.37 -16.34 1.90
CA LYS A 10 -10.93 -17.39 2.83
C LYS A 10 -11.36 -17.16 4.28
N ASN A 11 -12.38 -16.32 4.50
CA ASN A 11 -12.89 -15.95 5.82
C ASN A 11 -11.85 -15.33 6.78
N LYS A 12 -10.84 -14.64 6.23
CA LYS A 12 -9.83 -13.91 7.01
C LYS A 12 -10.08 -12.41 6.99
N ASP A 13 -9.54 -11.71 7.97
CA ASP A 13 -9.53 -10.25 7.98
C ASP A 13 -8.73 -9.67 6.82
N PHE A 14 -9.14 -8.48 6.37
CA PHE A 14 -8.38 -7.75 5.37
C PHE A 14 -7.16 -7.12 6.00
N SER A 15 -5.99 -7.42 5.43
CA SER A 15 -4.74 -6.74 5.75
C SER A 15 -4.57 -5.49 4.90
N ILE A 16 -3.82 -4.51 5.40
CA ILE A 16 -3.48 -3.28 4.66
C ILE A 16 -2.76 -3.62 3.35
N ALA A 17 -1.84 -4.58 3.38
CA ALA A 17 -1.10 -5.03 2.20
C ALA A 17 -2.04 -5.66 1.14
N THR A 18 -3.03 -6.43 1.58
CA THR A 18 -4.03 -7.02 0.68
C THR A 18 -4.86 -5.95 0.00
N VAL A 19 -5.37 -4.97 0.76
CA VAL A 19 -6.16 -3.86 0.22
C VAL A 19 -5.32 -3.04 -0.76
N LYS A 20 -4.06 -2.74 -0.41
CA LYS A 20 -3.13 -2.05 -1.31
C LYS A 20 -2.94 -2.82 -2.63
N GLY A 21 -2.76 -4.14 -2.57
CA GLY A 21 -2.62 -4.98 -3.76
C GLY A 21 -3.87 -5.00 -4.66
N ILE A 22 -5.06 -4.84 -4.07
CA ILE A 22 -6.32 -4.66 -4.82
C ILE A 22 -6.32 -3.30 -5.52
N LEU A 23 -6.01 -2.22 -4.80
CA LEU A 23 -5.99 -0.87 -5.35
C LEU A 23 -4.90 -0.64 -6.42
N GLU A 24 -3.83 -1.43 -6.42
CA GLU A 24 -2.74 -1.35 -7.41
C GLU A 24 -2.97 -2.27 -8.63
N ASN A 25 -4.06 -3.04 -8.67
CA ASN A 25 -4.31 -3.99 -9.76
C ASN A 25 -4.95 -3.34 -11.01
N PRO A 26 -4.22 -3.20 -12.14
CA PRO A 26 -4.75 -2.57 -13.36
C PRO A 26 -5.83 -3.42 -14.08
N VAL A 27 -6.09 -4.64 -13.63
CA VAL A 27 -7.19 -5.47 -14.16
C VAL A 27 -8.54 -4.77 -14.00
N TYR A 28 -8.73 -3.98 -12.95
CA TYR A 28 -10.00 -3.30 -12.72
C TYR A 28 -10.31 -2.19 -13.73
N ILE A 29 -9.31 -1.69 -14.47
CA ILE A 29 -9.45 -0.69 -15.55
C ILE A 29 -9.43 -1.31 -16.95
N GLY A 30 -9.64 -2.63 -17.08
CA GLY A 30 -9.64 -3.30 -18.38
C GLY A 30 -8.25 -3.72 -18.88
N LYS A 31 -7.18 -3.54 -18.10
CA LYS A 31 -5.80 -3.87 -18.53
C LYS A 31 -5.30 -5.19 -17.97
N ILE A 32 -4.51 -5.93 -18.72
CA ILE A 32 -3.87 -7.18 -18.30
C ILE A 32 -2.40 -6.93 -18.02
N ARG A 33 -1.90 -7.45 -16.89
CA ARG A 33 -0.49 -7.41 -16.50
C ARG A 33 0.17 -8.77 -16.70
N PHE A 34 1.34 -8.79 -17.30
CA PHE A 34 2.15 -9.99 -17.52
C PHE A 34 3.60 -9.76 -17.07
N ASN A 35 4.31 -10.86 -16.76
CA ASN A 35 5.71 -10.87 -16.34
C ASN A 35 6.04 -9.98 -15.12
N GLN A 36 5.22 -10.07 -14.06
CA GLN A 36 5.47 -9.31 -12.82
C GLN A 36 6.71 -9.78 -12.06
N HIS A 37 7.09 -11.05 -12.22
CA HIS A 37 8.26 -11.63 -11.59
C HIS A 37 9.14 -12.35 -12.62
N GLU A 38 10.41 -11.96 -12.68
CA GLU A 38 11.42 -12.57 -13.55
C GLU A 38 12.22 -13.63 -12.80
N ASN A 39 12.66 -14.66 -13.53
CA ASN A 39 13.46 -15.78 -13.01
C ASN A 39 12.90 -16.35 -11.71
N TRP A 40 11.60 -16.71 -11.72
CA TRP A 40 10.88 -17.17 -10.53
C TRP A 40 11.57 -18.34 -9.81
N SER A 41 12.21 -19.23 -10.58
CA SER A 41 12.94 -20.40 -10.05
C SER A 41 14.05 -19.98 -9.07
N GLU A 42 14.82 -18.95 -9.43
CA GLU A 42 15.99 -18.49 -8.65
C GLU A 42 15.61 -17.40 -7.65
N LYS A 43 14.95 -16.34 -8.12
CA LYS A 43 14.76 -15.09 -7.36
C LYS A 43 13.44 -15.07 -6.59
N ARG A 44 12.48 -15.93 -6.93
CA ARG A 44 11.15 -16.01 -6.29
C ARG A 44 10.54 -14.61 -6.14
N ARG A 45 10.10 -14.23 -4.93
CA ARG A 45 9.49 -12.91 -4.63
C ARG A 45 10.45 -11.73 -4.76
N LYS A 46 11.78 -11.95 -4.70
CA LYS A 46 12.78 -10.89 -4.86
C LYS A 46 12.96 -10.48 -6.32
N GLY A 47 12.61 -11.34 -7.27
CA GLY A 47 12.69 -11.08 -8.71
C GLY A 47 11.54 -10.22 -9.21
N LYS A 48 11.19 -9.13 -8.54
CA LYS A 48 10.10 -8.25 -9.00
C LYS A 48 10.55 -7.45 -10.22
N ASN A 49 9.83 -7.58 -11.32
CA ASN A 49 10.09 -6.81 -12.53
C ASN A 49 9.73 -5.34 -12.31
N LYS A 50 10.63 -4.43 -12.72
CA LYS A 50 10.40 -2.98 -12.67
C LYS A 50 9.44 -2.52 -13.76
N THR A 51 9.41 -3.21 -14.90
CA THR A 51 8.63 -2.87 -16.08
C THR A 51 7.79 -4.07 -16.53
N PRO A 52 6.75 -4.46 -15.77
CA PRO A 52 5.84 -5.50 -16.21
C PRO A 52 5.11 -5.09 -17.49
N LEU A 53 4.85 -6.05 -18.37
CA LEU A 53 4.10 -5.81 -19.60
C LEU A 53 2.63 -5.54 -19.23
N ILE A 54 2.11 -4.37 -19.58
CA ILE A 54 0.71 -4.01 -19.39
C ILE A 54 0.09 -3.75 -20.77
N LYS A 55 -0.99 -4.45 -21.08
CA LYS A 55 -1.73 -4.34 -22.34
C LYS A 55 -3.23 -4.24 -22.09
N ASP A 56 -3.97 -3.71 -23.04
CA ASP A 56 -5.42 -3.66 -22.95
C ASP A 56 -6.01 -5.07 -23.11
N GLY A 57 -6.92 -5.42 -22.21
CA GLY A 57 -7.65 -6.69 -22.22
C GLY A 57 -8.97 -6.59 -22.94
N ILE A 58 -9.62 -7.74 -23.12
CA ILE A 58 -10.93 -7.86 -23.78
C ILE A 58 -12.07 -7.65 -22.76
N HIS A 59 -11.77 -7.72 -21.45
CA HIS A 59 -12.77 -7.64 -20.40
C HIS A 59 -13.24 -6.21 -20.16
N THR A 60 -14.52 -6.07 -19.82
CA THR A 60 -15.11 -4.78 -19.44
C THR A 60 -14.49 -4.27 -18.13
N PRO A 61 -14.07 -3.00 -18.07
CA PRO A 61 -13.54 -2.40 -16.84
C PRO A 61 -14.61 -2.40 -15.74
N ILE A 62 -14.19 -2.68 -14.50
CA ILE A 62 -15.07 -2.61 -13.31
C ILE A 62 -15.13 -1.17 -12.79
N ILE A 63 -14.06 -0.41 -13.00
CA ILE A 63 -13.88 0.95 -12.48
C ILE A 63 -13.51 1.88 -13.63
N GLU A 64 -14.05 3.10 -13.61
CA GLU A 64 -13.70 4.16 -14.54
C GLU A 64 -12.23 4.62 -14.38
N ILE A 65 -11.62 5.01 -15.50
CA ILE A 65 -10.22 5.43 -15.53
C ILE A 65 -9.96 6.67 -14.66
N GLU A 66 -10.94 7.57 -14.56
CA GLU A 66 -10.82 8.79 -13.77
C GLU A 66 -10.76 8.49 -12.28
N LEU A 67 -11.68 7.66 -11.77
CA LEU A 67 -11.68 7.23 -10.37
C LEU A 67 -10.39 6.48 -10.03
N TRP A 68 -9.90 5.65 -10.94
CA TRP A 68 -8.62 4.97 -10.78
C TRP A 68 -7.47 5.95 -10.60
N ASN A 69 -7.37 6.97 -11.45
CA ASN A 69 -6.30 7.96 -11.41
C ASN A 69 -6.31 8.75 -10.09
N GLN A 70 -7.49 9.16 -9.61
CA GLN A 70 -7.63 9.83 -8.32
C GLN A 70 -7.13 8.95 -7.15
N VAL A 71 -7.42 7.64 -7.18
CA VAL A 71 -6.93 6.70 -6.18
C VAL A 71 -5.41 6.56 -6.23
N GLN A 72 -4.84 6.43 -7.43
CA GLN A 72 -3.37 6.32 -7.59
C GLN A 72 -2.65 7.58 -7.08
N GLN A 73 -3.19 8.77 -7.35
CA GLN A 73 -2.66 10.03 -6.82
C GLN A 73 -2.66 10.03 -5.28
N LYS A 74 -3.78 9.67 -4.65
CA LYS A 74 -3.88 9.58 -3.17
C LYS A 74 -2.89 8.57 -2.58
N LEU A 75 -2.67 7.43 -3.25
CA LEU A 75 -1.69 6.43 -2.83
C LEU A 75 -0.26 6.96 -2.90
N GLN A 76 0.08 7.70 -3.96
CA GLN A 76 1.39 8.32 -4.10
C GLN A 76 1.66 9.32 -2.97
N THR A 77 0.71 10.21 -2.67
CA THR A 77 0.84 11.19 -1.57
C THR A 77 1.02 10.51 -0.20
N ARG A 78 0.34 9.40 0.05
CA ARG A 78 0.38 8.68 1.35
C ARG A 78 1.51 7.66 1.45
N SER A 79 2.29 7.44 0.38
CA SER A 79 3.30 6.38 0.33
C SER A 79 4.54 6.64 1.18
N PHE A 80 4.68 7.82 1.77
CA PHE A 80 5.82 8.19 2.58
C PHE A 80 5.83 7.43 3.92
N ARG A 81 6.97 6.78 4.22
CA ARG A 81 7.23 6.29 5.58
C ARG A 81 7.66 7.49 6.42
N PRO A 82 6.98 7.79 7.54
CA PRO A 82 7.45 8.85 8.42
C PRO A 82 8.88 8.53 8.86
N ALA A 83 9.75 9.56 8.83
CA ALA A 83 11.12 9.41 9.27
C ALA A 83 11.12 8.95 10.73
N GLN A 84 11.78 7.82 11.00
CA GLN A 84 12.00 7.39 12.37
C GLN A 84 13.11 8.25 12.96
N SER A 85 12.90 8.75 14.17
CA SER A 85 13.95 9.42 14.92
C SER A 85 15.13 8.46 15.07
N THR A 86 16.32 8.90 14.66
CA THR A 86 17.58 8.18 14.93
C THR A 86 17.96 8.22 16.41
N LYS A 87 17.40 9.14 17.19
CA LYS A 87 17.64 9.23 18.63
C LYS A 87 16.80 8.20 19.38
N PRO A 88 17.41 7.38 20.25
CA PRO A 88 16.65 6.50 21.15
C PRO A 88 15.80 7.36 22.09
N TYR A 89 14.54 6.96 22.29
CA TYR A 89 13.66 7.58 23.26
C TYR A 89 13.38 6.59 24.38
N PHE A 90 13.35 7.07 25.62
CA PHE A 90 13.33 6.25 26.84
C PHE A 90 12.15 5.28 26.90
N LEU A 91 10.98 5.68 26.40
CA LEU A 91 9.77 4.86 26.39
C LEU A 91 9.67 3.92 25.16
N GLY A 92 10.74 3.84 24.38
CA GLY A 92 10.81 2.95 23.23
C GLY A 92 10.67 1.51 23.66
N ARG A 93 9.73 0.80 23.01
CA ARG A 93 9.37 -0.61 23.28
C ARG A 93 8.51 -0.84 24.53
N LEU A 94 8.31 0.16 25.38
CA LEU A 94 7.38 0.08 26.52
C LEU A 94 5.98 0.56 26.13
N LEU A 95 5.89 1.70 25.44
CA LEU A 95 4.61 2.24 24.99
C LEU A 95 4.01 1.43 23.84
N ARG A 96 2.78 0.96 24.03
CA ARG A 96 1.97 0.30 23.01
C ARG A 96 0.63 1.00 22.90
N CYS A 97 0.08 1.03 21.70
CA CYS A 97 -1.27 1.55 21.48
C CYS A 97 -2.30 0.63 22.16
N PRO A 98 -3.21 1.14 23.02
CA PRO A 98 -4.22 0.31 23.68
C PRO A 98 -5.27 -0.24 22.69
N GLU A 99 -5.49 0.44 21.55
CA GLU A 99 -6.45 -0.04 20.55
C GLU A 99 -5.90 -1.14 19.65
N CYS A 100 -4.60 -1.09 19.28
CA CYS A 100 -4.04 -1.99 18.27
C CYS A 100 -2.83 -2.81 18.72
N GLY A 101 -2.29 -2.57 19.92
CA GLY A 101 -1.19 -3.33 20.52
C GLY A 101 0.20 -3.11 19.89
N TYR A 102 0.30 -2.33 18.81
CA TYR A 102 1.57 -2.01 18.17
C TYR A 102 2.41 -1.04 19.01
N GLY A 103 3.73 -1.20 18.96
CA GLY A 103 4.67 -0.30 19.62
C GLY A 103 4.60 1.11 19.03
N MET A 104 4.49 2.11 19.90
CA MET A 104 4.54 3.51 19.47
C MET A 104 5.99 3.86 19.06
N THR A 105 6.16 4.75 18.09
CA THR A 105 7.47 5.28 17.68
C THR A 105 7.48 6.78 17.84
N TRP A 106 8.53 7.33 18.46
CA TRP A 106 8.74 8.78 18.48
C TRP A 106 9.16 9.27 17.09
N ILE A 107 8.36 10.17 16.53
CA ILE A 107 8.73 10.95 15.35
C ILE A 107 9.26 12.27 15.93
N GLY A 108 10.56 12.50 15.85
CA GLY A 108 11.14 13.77 16.28
C GLY A 108 10.57 14.92 15.46
N TYR A 109 10.53 16.13 16.03
CA TYR A 109 10.22 17.35 15.30
C TYR A 109 11.30 17.62 14.25
N THR A 110 11.22 16.98 13.09
CA THR A 110 11.76 17.60 11.88
C THR A 110 10.85 18.79 11.61
N LYS A 111 11.42 20.01 11.62
CA LYS A 111 10.78 21.28 11.28
C LYS A 111 9.53 21.07 10.43
N LEU A 112 8.41 21.68 10.84
CA LEU A 112 7.26 21.94 9.97
C LEU A 112 7.80 22.53 8.66
N ASP A 113 8.02 21.72 7.62
CA ASP A 113 8.33 22.15 6.26
C ASP A 113 8.47 20.93 5.33
N ARG A 114 7.33 20.32 5.01
CA ARG A 114 6.95 19.82 3.68
C ARG A 114 5.69 18.98 3.84
N PHE A 115 4.66 19.33 3.07
CA PHE A 115 3.34 18.67 2.95
C PHE A 115 2.16 19.29 3.72
N VAL A 116 2.13 20.62 3.83
CA VAL A 116 0.90 21.33 3.44
C VAL A 116 1.09 21.77 1.99
N LYS A 117 0.70 20.91 1.05
CA LYS A 117 0.28 21.30 -0.30
C LYS A 117 -0.96 20.47 -0.63
N VAL A 118 -2.04 20.85 0.05
CA VAL A 118 -3.41 20.65 -0.42
C VAL A 118 -4.00 22.06 -0.44
N ILE A 119 -3.78 22.74 -1.56
CA ILE A 119 -4.60 23.69 -2.33
C ILE A 119 -3.83 23.86 -3.64
#